data_AF-A0A2M7U269-F1
#
_entry.id   AF-A0A2M7U269-F1
#
_cell.length_a   1.000
_cell.length_b   1.000
_cell.length_c   1.000
_cell.angle_alpha   90.00
_cell.angle_beta   90.00
_cell.angle_gamma   90.00
#
_symmetry.space_group_name_H-M   'P 1'
#
loop_
_entity.id
_entity.type
_entity.pdbx_description
1 polymer ?
#
loop_
_entity_poly.entity_id
_entity_poly.type
_entity_poly.pdbx_seq_one_letter_code
_entity_poly.pdbx_strand_id
1 'polypeptide(L)'
;MTPDKYSAVWVSHTSINDFRQCPRAYFLKHVYKDPKTGHKIKIMTPPLALGQIVHEVIEEMSTLPTQDRFKKIPMDRYDELWK
;
A
#
# COMPACT_ATOMS: atom_id res chain seq x y z
N MET A 1 35.22 14.01 -8.01
CA MET A 1 33.92 13.86 -8.69
C MET A 1 32.85 13.95 -7.61
N THR A 2 32.07 15.02 -7.57
CA THR A 2 30.99 15.19 -6.61
C THR A 2 29.91 14.14 -6.89
N PRO A 3 29.45 13.36 -5.91
CA PRO A 3 28.40 12.36 -6.13
C PRO A 3 27.11 13.07 -6.56
N ASP A 4 26.54 12.64 -7.68
CA ASP A 4 25.30 13.18 -8.22
C ASP A 4 24.17 12.99 -7.20
N LYS A 5 23.54 14.08 -6.78
CA LYS A 5 22.43 14.06 -5.80
C LYS A 5 21.23 13.23 -6.29
N TYR A 6 21.09 13.05 -7.60
CA TYR A 6 20.02 12.26 -8.20
C TYR A 6 20.39 10.78 -8.39
N SER A 7 21.63 10.38 -8.06
CA SER A 7 22.06 8.97 -8.08
C SER A 7 21.54 8.15 -6.89
N ALA A 8 20.86 8.79 -5.93
CA ALA A 8 20.34 8.12 -4.76
C ALA A 8 19.21 7.14 -5.13
N VAL A 9 19.32 5.90 -4.64
CA VAL A 9 18.27 4.90 -4.77
C VAL A 9 17.24 5.11 -3.67
N TRP A 10 16.00 5.42 -4.07
CA TRP A 10 14.88 5.57 -3.14
C TRP A 10 14.30 4.20 -2.80
N VAL A 11 14.32 3.84 -1.52
CA VAL A 11 13.83 2.56 -1.01
C VAL A 11 12.96 2.80 0.22
N SER A 12 11.83 2.10 0.31
CA SER A 12 10.98 2.15 1.50
C SER A 12 11.56 1.30 2.63
N HIS A 13 11.21 1.62 3.87
CA HIS A 13 11.62 0.84 5.05
C HIS A 13 11.27 -0.65 4.93
N THR A 14 10.08 -0.97 4.41
CA THR A 14 9.64 -2.35 4.22
C THR A 14 10.46 -3.07 3.15
N SER A 15 10.77 -2.40 2.05
CA SER A 15 11.52 -2.98 0.94
C SER A 15 12.98 -3.28 1.30
N ILE A 16 13.65 -2.39 2.06
CA ILE A 16 15.01 -2.66 2.53
C ILE A 16 15.04 -3.79 3.55
N ASN A 17 14.03 -3.90 4.43
CA ASN A 17 13.94 -5.01 5.37
C ASN A 17 13.77 -6.36 4.64
N ASP A 18 12.88 -6.43 3.64
CA ASP A 18 12.72 -7.61 2.79
C ASP A 18 14.03 -7.97 2.07
N PHE A 19 14.78 -6.98 1.58
CA PHE A 19 16.07 -7.21 0.92
C PHE A 19 17.12 -7.78 1.87
N ARG A 20 17.20 -7.23 3.10
CA ARG A 20 18.14 -7.70 4.13
C ARG A 20 17.87 -9.13 4.56
N GLN A 21 16.61 -9.54 4.61
CA GLN A 21 16.21 -10.92 4.93
C GLN A 21 16.43 -11.86 3.74
N CYS A 22 15.98 -11.46 2.54
CA CYS A 22 16.13 -12.25 1.33
C CYS A 22 16.07 -11.36 0.06
N PRO A 23 17.18 -11.18 -0.66
CA PRO A 23 17.22 -10.37 -1.88
C PRO A 23 16.24 -10.85 -2.97
N ARG A 24 16.00 -12.17 -3.06
CA ARG A 24 15.03 -12.73 -4.01
C ARG A 24 13.60 -12.37 -3.65
N ALA A 25 13.27 -12.38 -2.36
CA ALA A 25 11.94 -11.97 -1.88
C ALA A 25 11.70 -10.48 -2.17
N TYR A 26 12.71 -9.62 -1.98
CA TYR A 26 12.63 -8.21 -2.38
C TYR A 26 12.29 -8.05 -3.86
N PHE A 27 13.01 -8.74 -4.74
CA PHE A 27 12.75 -8.65 -6.18
C PHE A 27 11.31 -9.05 -6.52
N LEU A 28 10.84 -10.18 -6.00
CA LEU A 28 9.51 -10.68 -6.30
C LEU A 28 8.39 -9.79 -5.73
N LYS A 29 8.55 -9.23 -4.53
CA LYS A 29 7.54 -8.38 -3.89
C LYS A 29 7.52 -6.94 -4.43
N HIS A 30 8.68 -6.37 -4.72
CA HIS A 30 8.81 -4.91 -4.95
C HIS A 30 9.18 -4.53 -6.38
N VAL A 31 9.86 -5.40 -7.13
CA VAL A 31 10.42 -5.10 -8.46
C VAL A 31 9.68 -5.83 -9.59
N TYR A 32 9.36 -7.11 -9.39
CA TYR A 32 8.77 -7.97 -10.41
C TYR A 32 7.39 -7.50 -10.85
N LYS A 33 7.15 -7.59 -12.15
CA LYS A 33 5.89 -7.33 -12.82
C LYS A 33 5.60 -8.46 -13.79
N ASP A 34 4.34 -8.87 -13.90
CA ASP A 34 3.92 -9.87 -14.88
C ASP A 34 4.23 -9.35 -16.30
N PRO A 35 4.96 -10.10 -17.14
CA PRO A 35 5.32 -9.66 -18.48
C PRO A 35 4.13 -9.47 -19.43
N LYS A 36 2.97 -10.08 -19.15
CA LYS A 36 1.77 -9.95 -20.00
C LYS A 36 0.95 -8.71 -19.67
N THR A 37 0.78 -8.42 -18.38
CA THR A 37 -0.07 -7.31 -17.90
C THR A 37 0.71 -6.07 -17.47
N GLY A 38 2.01 -6.21 -17.18
CA GLY A 38 2.83 -5.16 -16.59
C GLY A 38 2.51 -4.85 -15.13
N HIS A 39 1.60 -5.61 -14.50
CA HIS A 39 1.15 -5.39 -13.13
C HIS A 39 2.06 -6.07 -12.11
N LYS A 40 2.21 -5.44 -10.94
CA LYS A 40 2.88 -6.08 -9.80
C LYS A 40 1.99 -7.19 -9.26
N ILE A 41 2.59 -8.32 -8.93
CA ILE A 41 1.88 -9.42 -8.29
C ILE A 41 2.00 -9.26 -6.78
N LYS A 42 0.88 -9.35 -6.07
CA LYS A 42 0.83 -9.33 -4.60
C LYS A 42 -0.04 -10.47 -4.12
N ILE A 43 0.41 -11.15 -3.07
CA ILE A 43 -0.38 -12.18 -2.40
C ILE A 43 -1.40 -11.49 -1.51
N MET A 44 -2.68 -11.77 -1.74
CA MET A 44 -3.80 -11.24 -0.97
C MET A 44 -4.06 -12.16 0.23
N THR A 45 -4.07 -11.62 1.44
CA THR A 45 -4.39 -12.37 2.67
C THR A 45 -5.57 -11.73 3.39
N PRO A 46 -6.38 -12.48 4.16
CA PRO A 46 -7.54 -11.92 4.86
C PRO A 46 -7.20 -10.72 5.76
N PRO A 47 -6.11 -10.73 6.58
CA PRO A 47 -5.75 -9.56 7.38
C PRO A 47 -5.32 -8.35 6.55
N LEU A 48 -4.67 -8.57 5.41
CA LEU A 48 -4.27 -7.49 4.50
C LEU A 48 -5.50 -6.86 3.84
N ALA A 49 -6.49 -7.66 3.42
CA ALA A 49 -7.73 -7.15 2.85
C ALA A 49 -8.50 -6.30 3.87
N LEU A 50 -8.64 -6.81 5.09
CA LEU A 50 -9.26 -6.08 6.21
C LEU A 50 -8.56 -4.75 6.47
N GLY A 51 -7.23 -4.78 6.59
CA GLY A 51 -6.43 -3.58 6.80
C GLY A 51 -6.63 -2.56 5.68
N GLN A 52 -6.60 -3.00 4.41
CA GLN A 52 -6.80 -2.12 3.26
C GLN A 52 -8.16 -1.41 3.32
N ILE A 53 -9.24 -2.13 3.60
CA ILE A 53 -10.59 -1.56 3.64
C ILE A 53 -10.73 -0.59 4.81
N VAL A 54 -10.20 -0.91 5.99
CA VAL A 54 -10.19 0.01 7.13
C VAL A 54 -9.42 1.28 6.80
N HIS A 55 -8.25 1.17 6.16
CA HIS A 55 -7.47 2.32 5.73
C HIS A 55 -8.23 3.18 4.73
N GLU A 56 -8.89 2.58 3.74
CA GLU A 56 -9.67 3.29 2.72
C GLU A 56 -10.81 4.10 3.35
N VAL A 57 -11.60 3.51 4.25
CA VAL A 57 -12.69 4.22 4.96
C VAL A 57 -12.15 5.43 5.74
N ILE A 58 -11.06 5.26 6.48
CA ILE A 58 -10.48 6.33 7.30
C ILE A 58 -9.86 7.43 6.42
N GLU A 59 -9.21 7.06 5.32
CA GLU A 59 -8.57 7.98 4.40
C GLU A 59 -9.62 8.84 3.67
N GLU A 60 -10.73 8.25 3.23
CA GLU A 60 -11.88 8.98 2.69
C GLU A 60 -12.41 10.00 3.70
N MET A 61 -12.58 9.61 4.96
CA MET A 61 -13.05 10.51 6.03
C MET A 61 -12.07 11.64 6.33
N SER A 62 -10.76 11.44 6.13
CA SER A 62 -9.74 12.44 6.41
C SER A 62 -9.89 13.69 5.54
N THR A 63 -10.49 13.53 4.36
CA THR A 63 -10.77 14.62 3.41
C THR A 63 -11.98 15.48 3.81
N LEU A 64 -12.87 14.97 4.67
CA LEU A 64 -14.08 15.67 5.09
C LEU A 64 -13.82 16.62 6.28
N PRO A 65 -14.53 17.76 6.35
CA PRO A 65 -14.54 18.61 7.55
C PRO A 65 -14.98 17.81 8.78
N THR A 66 -14.39 18.10 9.95
CA THR A 66 -14.63 17.33 11.19
C THR A 66 -16.12 17.18 11.53
N GLN A 67 -16.92 18.21 11.25
CA GLN A 67 -18.37 18.23 11.52
C GLN A 67 -19.16 17.28 10.62
N ASP A 68 -18.60 16.89 9.46
CA ASP A 68 -19.26 16.09 8.44
C ASP A 68 -18.85 14.60 8.49
N ARG A 69 -17.74 14.28 9.16
CA ARG A 69 -17.15 12.92 9.18
C ARG A 69 -18.10 11.82 9.64
N PHE A 70 -19.00 12.14 10.57
CA PHE A 70 -19.94 11.17 11.14
C PHE A 70 -21.39 11.39 10.67
N LYS A 71 -21.62 12.23 9.65
CA LYS A 71 -22.96 12.37 9.05
C LYS A 71 -23.41 11.10 8.32
N LYS A 72 -22.45 10.32 7.82
CA LYS A 72 -22.66 8.95 7.35
C LYS A 72 -22.02 7.98 8.33
N ILE A 73 -22.64 6.82 8.56
CA ILE A 73 -22.10 5.80 9.45
C ILE A 73 -20.90 5.16 8.73
N PRO A 74 -19.68 5.17 9.31
CA PRO A 74 -18.49 4.61 8.65
C PRO A 74 -18.62 3.12 8.33
N MET A 75 -19.40 2.39 9.13
CA MET A 75 -19.67 0.96 8.91
C MET A 75 -20.44 0.69 7.63
N ASP A 76 -21.36 1.58 7.22
CA ASP A 76 -22.08 1.41 5.95
C ASP A 76 -21.08 1.44 4.77
N ARG A 77 -20.11 2.35 4.83
CA ARG A 77 -19.05 2.46 3.82
C ARG A 77 -18.10 1.26 3.86
N TYR A 78 -17.76 0.79 5.06
CA TYR A 78 -16.97 -0.43 5.23
C TYR A 78 -17.66 -1.65 4.59
N ASP A 79 -18.95 -1.84 4.84
CA ASP A 79 -19.72 -2.97 4.31
C ASP A 79 -19.90 -2.89 2.78
N GLU A 80 -19.92 -1.68 2.21
CA GLU A 80 -19.87 -1.48 0.76
C GLU A 80 -18.54 -1.91 0.15
N LEU A 81 -17.42 -1.55 0.80
CA LEU A 81 -16.06 -1.86 0.33
C LEU A 81 -15.64 -3.32 0.58
N TRP A 82 -16.27 -3.98 1.55
CA TRP A 82 -16.01 -5.38 1.88
C TRP A 82 -16.68 -6.39 0.93
N LYS A 83 -17.70 -5.95 0.17
CA LYS A 83 -18.38 -6.77 -0.84
C LYS A 83 -17.48 -7.07 -2.03
#